data_AF-A0A821DYL9-F1
#
_entry.id   AF-A0A821DYL9-F1
#
_cell.length_a   1.000
_cell.length_b   1.000
_cell.length_c   1.000
_cell.angle_alpha   90.00
_cell.angle_beta   90.00
_cell.angle_gamma   90.00
#
_symmetry.space_group_name_H-M   'P 1'
#
loop_
_entity.id
_entity.type
_entity.pdbx_description
1 polymer ?
#
loop_
_entity_poly.entity_id
_entity_poly.type
_entity_poly.pdbx_seq_one_letter_code
_entity_poly.pdbx_strand_id
1 'polypeptide(L)'
;SIEEPHSSNLLSDSAVESIIYLQLKLGPVLGCKYFGRHLLRMLALCYVDDEQLQLLSSDKNPFKTIRPVRGDLNAKKIIDCLLSLIQNYGEQIILLVYFPHLTETIRIANHRLTIRSESALLSCIVLLKCILPYMSDSTLMAQLTDPIKNRTIHSSLTLLSSSSVHFPSFERARSICAYRVLDILFLLSLRLGYESTRLYMNDSIRAFFACFQSTHEPLDDTHPRTNSIINSSINRPNSPTSLSSHNTNASSMDGDEYCRITIDSITNSYKIDSPAKPRSQSNKQARSTSHSLLTAPYVEDDSSSSSTTTNIHTRESIQQEIDATFTCELACTAFVQFCRLCGDQHMNSLVTRNDTIYAWKADLTSNPDG
;
A
#
# COMPACT_ATOMS: atom_id res chain seq x y z
N SER A 1 -2.34 -37.08 25.67
CA SER A 1 -2.10 -35.78 26.30
C SER A 1 -2.95 -34.74 25.58
N ILE A 2 -4.06 -34.37 26.19
CA ILE A 2 -5.01 -33.37 25.68
C ILE A 2 -4.73 -32.13 26.50
N GLU A 3 -3.92 -31.20 25.97
CA GLU A 3 -3.61 -29.93 26.62
C GLU A 3 -4.66 -28.87 26.24
N GLU A 4 -5.07 -28.10 27.25
CA GLU A 4 -6.16 -27.13 27.24
C GLU A 4 -5.95 -25.94 26.27
N PRO A 5 -6.89 -25.67 25.33
CA PRO A 5 -6.90 -24.43 24.54
C PRO A 5 -7.97 -23.41 24.98
N HIS A 6 -8.72 -23.66 26.07
CA HIS A 6 -9.90 -22.86 26.40
C HIS A 6 -9.62 -21.60 27.25
N SER A 7 -8.59 -21.62 28.10
CA SER A 7 -8.34 -20.53 29.06
C SER A 7 -7.76 -19.25 28.43
N SER A 8 -6.86 -19.39 27.44
CA SER A 8 -6.24 -18.26 26.74
C SER A 8 -7.23 -17.49 25.85
N ASN A 9 -8.17 -18.21 25.24
CA ASN A 9 -9.24 -17.61 24.45
C ASN A 9 -10.22 -16.84 25.35
N LEU A 10 -10.58 -17.39 26.51
CA LEU A 10 -11.48 -16.74 27.46
C LEU A 10 -10.94 -15.39 27.95
N LEU A 11 -9.64 -15.29 28.28
CA LEU A 11 -9.05 -14.03 28.74
C LEU A 11 -9.07 -12.97 27.64
N SER A 12 -8.68 -13.37 26.42
CA SER A 12 -8.65 -12.44 25.29
C SER A 12 -10.07 -12.02 24.85
N ASP A 13 -11.07 -12.91 24.96
CA ASP A 13 -12.48 -12.56 24.75
C ASP A 13 -12.97 -11.59 25.82
N SER A 14 -12.67 -11.84 27.09
CA SER A 14 -13.00 -10.92 28.19
C SER A 14 -12.33 -9.56 28.03
N ALA A 15 -11.11 -9.50 27.49
CA ALA A 15 -10.40 -8.26 27.21
C ALA A 15 -11.06 -7.47 26.08
N VAL A 16 -11.46 -8.13 24.99
CA VAL A 16 -12.21 -7.53 23.88
C VAL A 16 -13.51 -6.90 24.38
N GLU A 17 -14.32 -7.66 25.12
CA GLU A 17 -15.58 -7.16 25.69
C GLU A 17 -15.36 -5.95 26.62
N SER A 18 -14.31 -5.99 27.43
CA SER A 18 -13.94 -4.86 28.29
C SER A 18 -13.56 -3.62 27.49
N ILE A 19 -12.78 -3.79 26.41
CA ILE A 19 -12.42 -2.69 25.51
C ILE A 19 -13.67 -2.11 24.85
N ILE A 20 -14.54 -2.95 24.28
CA ILE A 20 -15.78 -2.52 23.62
C ILE A 20 -16.68 -1.75 24.61
N TYR A 21 -16.83 -2.26 25.83
CA TYR A 21 -17.59 -1.59 26.88
C TYR A 21 -17.00 -0.22 27.26
N LEU A 22 -15.68 -0.15 27.43
CA LEU A 22 -15.00 1.12 27.73
C LEU A 22 -15.09 2.11 26.57
N GLN A 23 -14.99 1.64 25.33
CA GLN A 23 -15.19 2.47 24.16
C GLN A 23 -16.53 3.19 24.28
N LEU A 24 -17.64 2.49 24.53
CA LEU A 24 -18.97 3.12 24.63
C LEU A 24 -19.06 4.20 25.71
N LYS A 25 -18.34 4.05 26.84
CA LYS A 25 -18.38 5.01 27.95
C LYS A 25 -17.54 6.26 27.76
N LEU A 26 -16.43 6.17 27.01
CA LEU A 26 -15.48 7.28 26.87
C LEU A 26 -15.95 8.38 25.91
N GLY A 27 -16.88 8.06 24.99
CA GLY A 27 -17.28 8.93 23.90
C GLY A 27 -16.24 9.01 22.78
N PRO A 28 -16.61 9.58 21.61
CA PRO A 28 -15.87 9.40 20.35
C PRO A 28 -14.44 9.93 20.41
N VAL A 29 -14.24 11.10 21.03
CA VAL A 29 -12.93 11.76 21.07
C VAL A 29 -11.95 10.98 21.95
N LEU A 30 -12.34 10.65 23.18
CA LEU A 30 -11.48 9.93 24.12
C LEU A 30 -11.30 8.48 23.68
N GLY A 31 -12.37 7.83 23.22
CA GLY A 31 -12.32 6.46 22.69
C GLY A 31 -11.31 6.32 21.56
N CYS A 32 -11.32 7.23 20.59
CA CYS A 32 -10.35 7.20 19.49
C CYS A 32 -8.93 7.57 19.92
N LYS A 33 -8.79 8.52 20.86
CA LYS A 33 -7.48 8.93 21.39
C LYS A 33 -6.78 7.79 22.13
N TYR A 34 -7.50 7.04 22.96
CA TYR A 34 -6.92 6.00 23.82
C TYR A 34 -6.96 4.61 23.20
N PHE A 35 -7.96 4.26 22.39
CA PHE A 35 -8.04 2.93 21.79
C PHE A 35 -7.59 2.91 20.33
N GLY A 36 -8.01 3.88 19.51
CA GLY A 36 -7.76 3.87 18.06
C GLY A 36 -6.30 3.65 17.70
N ARG A 37 -5.40 4.54 18.13
CA ARG A 37 -3.96 4.45 17.80
C ARG A 37 -3.29 3.19 18.36
N HIS A 38 -3.71 2.74 19.54
CA HIS A 38 -3.13 1.58 20.20
C HIS A 38 -3.57 0.27 19.52
N LEU A 39 -4.86 0.15 19.19
CA LEU A 39 -5.40 -0.98 18.43
C LEU A 39 -4.77 -1.07 17.04
N LEU A 40 -4.59 0.06 16.34
CA LEU A 40 -3.92 0.11 15.04
C LEU A 40 -2.45 -0.37 15.13
N ARG A 41 -1.72 0.05 16.17
CA ARG A 41 -0.35 -0.43 16.40
C ARG A 41 -0.31 -1.91 16.72
N MET A 42 -1.24 -2.41 17.53
CA MET A 42 -1.33 -3.83 17.85
C MET A 42 -1.71 -4.66 16.61
N LEU A 43 -2.54 -4.12 15.71
CA LEU A 43 -2.86 -4.78 14.45
C LEU A 43 -1.61 -5.01 13.58
N ALA A 44 -0.70 -4.03 13.52
CA ALA A 44 0.57 -4.20 12.83
C ALA A 44 1.43 -5.31 13.48
N LEU A 45 1.42 -5.43 14.80
CA LEU A 45 2.17 -6.47 15.53
C LEU A 45 1.65 -7.89 15.25
N CYS A 46 0.38 -8.06 14.86
CA CYS A 46 -0.16 -9.37 14.50
C CYS A 46 0.47 -10.00 13.26
N TYR A 47 1.15 -9.21 12.44
CA TYR A 47 1.83 -9.65 11.22
C TYR A 47 3.36 -9.55 11.32
N VAL A 48 3.89 -9.17 12.48
CA VAL A 48 5.33 -9.17 12.74
C VAL A 48 5.76 -10.62 12.93
N ASP A 49 6.88 -10.99 12.31
CA ASP A 49 7.49 -12.34 12.28
C ASP A 49 7.01 -13.25 11.15
N ASP A 50 7.95 -14.07 10.68
CA ASP A 50 7.73 -15.00 9.57
C ASP A 50 6.70 -16.10 9.91
N GLU A 51 6.60 -16.49 11.19
CA GLU A 51 5.57 -17.43 11.65
C GLU A 51 4.15 -16.88 11.48
N GLN A 52 3.99 -15.56 11.62
CA GLN A 52 2.70 -14.91 11.42
C GLN A 52 2.30 -14.84 9.94
N LEU A 53 3.28 -15.01 9.03
CA LEU A 53 3.09 -15.04 7.59
C LEU A 53 2.84 -16.45 7.03
N GLN A 54 2.75 -17.47 7.90
CA GLN A 54 2.45 -18.84 7.47
C GLN A 54 0.99 -19.00 7.04
N LEU A 55 0.79 -19.63 5.88
CA LEU A 55 -0.52 -19.95 5.34
C LEU A 55 -1.18 -21.05 6.20
N LEU A 56 -2.38 -20.77 6.70
CA LEU A 56 -3.17 -21.69 7.53
C LEU A 56 -3.84 -22.81 6.72
N SER A 57 -3.99 -22.61 5.43
CA SER A 57 -4.70 -23.54 4.56
C SER A 57 -3.95 -23.66 3.24
N SER A 58 -3.31 -24.81 3.02
CA SER A 58 -2.88 -25.25 1.69
C SER A 58 -4.10 -25.85 0.98
N ASP A 59 -5.14 -25.03 0.81
CA ASP A 59 -6.33 -25.47 0.08
C ASP A 59 -5.99 -25.36 -1.41
N LYS A 60 -5.86 -26.51 -2.09
CA LYS A 60 -5.38 -26.63 -3.49
C LYS A 60 -6.35 -26.04 -4.53
N ASN A 61 -7.26 -25.16 -4.13
CA ASN A 61 -8.18 -24.49 -5.04
C ASN A 61 -7.49 -23.24 -5.58
N PRO A 62 -6.96 -23.27 -6.83
CA PRO A 62 -6.18 -22.16 -7.36
C PRO A 62 -6.99 -20.87 -7.51
N PHE A 63 -8.32 -20.96 -7.47
CA PHE A 63 -9.23 -19.84 -7.66
C PHE A 63 -9.65 -19.12 -6.36
N LYS A 64 -9.17 -19.56 -5.19
CA LYS A 64 -9.45 -18.86 -3.93
C LYS A 64 -8.46 -17.71 -3.74
N THR A 65 -8.98 -16.48 -3.82
CA THR A 65 -8.21 -15.26 -3.52
C THR A 65 -7.82 -15.16 -2.04
N ILE A 66 -8.63 -15.78 -1.17
CA ILE A 66 -8.42 -15.76 0.27
C ILE A 66 -7.35 -16.79 0.64
N ARG A 67 -6.16 -16.27 0.91
CA ARG A 67 -5.05 -17.02 1.51
C ARG A 67 -4.95 -16.64 2.99
N PRO A 68 -5.60 -17.39 3.90
CA PRO A 68 -5.60 -17.05 5.31
C PRO A 68 -4.22 -17.33 5.91
N VAL A 69 -3.76 -16.38 6.72
CA VAL A 69 -2.43 -16.39 7.31
C VAL A 69 -2.55 -16.44 8.82
N ARG A 70 -1.57 -17.02 9.53
CA ARG A 70 -1.59 -17.13 11.00
C ARG A 70 -1.85 -15.79 11.69
N GLY A 71 -1.27 -14.71 11.18
CA GLY A 71 -1.50 -13.34 11.65
C GLY A 71 -2.96 -12.90 11.58
N ASP A 72 -3.77 -13.42 10.64
CA ASP A 72 -5.20 -13.09 10.55
C ASP A 72 -5.98 -13.57 11.79
N LEU A 73 -5.61 -14.72 12.36
CA LEU A 73 -6.24 -15.26 13.57
C LEU A 73 -5.98 -14.35 14.77
N ASN A 74 -4.75 -13.85 14.88
CA ASN A 74 -4.35 -12.91 15.93
C ASN A 74 -4.99 -11.55 15.73
N ALA A 75 -5.09 -11.10 14.48
CA ALA A 75 -5.69 -9.81 14.12
C ALA A 75 -7.20 -9.77 14.35
N LYS A 76 -7.91 -10.90 14.29
CA LYS A 76 -9.38 -10.97 14.37
C LYS A 76 -9.96 -10.16 15.52
N LYS A 77 -9.50 -10.42 16.75
CA LYS A 77 -9.99 -9.75 17.97
C LYS A 77 -9.72 -8.24 17.97
N ILE A 78 -8.59 -7.83 17.40
CA ILE A 78 -8.20 -6.42 17.28
C ILE A 78 -9.07 -5.72 16.23
N ILE A 79 -9.31 -6.39 15.10
CA ILE A 79 -10.22 -5.90 14.05
C ILE A 79 -11.62 -5.74 14.64
N ASP A 80 -12.13 -6.71 15.41
CA ASP A 80 -13.43 -6.60 16.06
C ASP A 80 -13.51 -5.34 16.97
N CYS A 81 -12.45 -5.05 17.73
CA CYS A 81 -12.36 -3.83 18.54
C CYS A 81 -12.24 -2.53 17.72
N LEU A 82 -11.69 -2.58 16.51
CA LEU A 82 -11.64 -1.42 15.60
C LEU A 82 -13.00 -1.22 14.92
N LEU A 83 -13.65 -2.29 14.51
CA LEU A 83 -14.99 -2.24 13.92
C LEU A 83 -16.04 -1.78 14.94
N SER A 84 -15.91 -2.15 16.22
CA SER A 84 -16.78 -1.63 17.28
C SER A 84 -16.66 -0.12 17.45
N LEU A 85 -15.49 0.49 17.23
CA LEU A 85 -15.35 1.95 17.22
C LEU A 85 -16.16 2.58 16.08
N ILE A 86 -16.14 1.98 14.89
CA ILE A 86 -16.94 2.46 13.75
C ILE A 86 -18.42 2.29 14.04
N GLN A 87 -18.84 1.15 14.60
CA GLN A 87 -20.24 0.89 14.92
C GLN A 87 -20.77 1.87 15.98
N ASN A 88 -19.95 2.22 16.98
CA ASN A 88 -20.34 3.13 18.05
C ASN A 88 -20.31 4.61 17.65
N TYR A 89 -19.41 5.01 16.76
CA TYR A 89 -19.13 6.43 16.45
C TYR A 89 -19.34 6.84 14.98
N GLY A 90 -19.66 5.88 14.12
CA GLY A 90 -19.93 6.08 12.70
C GLY A 90 -18.68 6.14 11.82
N GLU A 91 -18.90 6.38 10.52
CA GLU A 91 -17.85 6.42 9.49
C GLU A 91 -16.84 7.56 9.67
N GLN A 92 -17.12 8.54 10.54
CA GLN A 92 -16.18 9.62 10.84
C GLN A 92 -14.87 9.13 11.46
N ILE A 93 -14.90 7.99 12.16
CA ILE A 93 -13.67 7.36 12.68
C ILE A 93 -12.77 6.89 11.54
N ILE A 94 -13.38 6.37 10.47
CA ILE A 94 -12.66 5.93 9.28
C ILE A 94 -11.91 7.14 8.67
N LEU A 95 -12.61 8.25 8.51
CA LEU A 95 -12.08 9.47 7.90
C LEU A 95 -10.99 10.15 8.75
N LEU A 96 -11.20 10.26 10.05
CA LEU A 96 -10.36 11.08 10.92
C LEU A 96 -9.25 10.29 11.63
N VAL A 97 -9.37 8.97 11.74
CA VAL A 97 -8.42 8.13 12.48
C VAL A 97 -7.76 7.11 11.56
N TYR A 98 -8.55 6.35 10.80
CA TYR A 98 -8.01 5.22 10.04
C TYR A 98 -7.33 5.65 8.76
N PHE A 99 -7.94 6.49 7.93
CA PHE A 99 -7.29 6.96 6.69
C PHE A 99 -5.99 7.75 6.90
N PRO A 100 -5.90 8.66 7.89
CA PRO A 100 -4.63 9.31 8.22
C PRO A 100 -3.56 8.29 8.64
N HIS A 101 -3.93 7.27 9.42
CA HIS A 101 -3.00 6.22 9.81
C HIS A 101 -2.56 5.34 8.62
N LEU A 102 -3.51 4.92 7.77
CA LEU A 102 -3.22 4.15 6.54
C LEU A 102 -2.23 4.90 5.66
N THR A 103 -2.54 6.16 5.35
CA THR A 103 -1.71 7.00 4.50
C THR A 103 -0.28 7.11 5.05
N GLU A 104 -0.15 7.43 6.34
CA GLU A 104 1.16 7.67 6.93
C GLU A 104 1.99 6.39 6.99
N THR A 105 1.39 5.27 7.37
CA THR A 105 2.05 3.97 7.42
C THR A 105 2.54 3.52 6.04
N ILE A 106 1.71 3.67 5.00
CA ILE A 106 2.08 3.29 3.64
C ILE A 106 3.17 4.23 3.10
N ARG A 107 3.09 5.52 3.39
CA ARG A 107 4.14 6.49 3.05
C ARG A 107 5.50 6.09 3.67
N ILE A 108 5.49 5.69 4.95
CA ILE A 108 6.70 5.21 5.63
C ILE A 108 7.23 3.94 4.96
N ALA A 109 6.36 2.98 4.64
CA ALA A 109 6.74 1.74 3.97
C ALA A 109 7.38 1.97 2.59
N ASN A 110 6.83 2.90 1.79
CA ASN A 110 7.39 3.28 0.48
C ASN A 110 8.76 3.93 0.58
N HIS A 111 9.03 4.70 1.63
CA HIS A 111 10.32 5.34 1.83
C HIS A 111 11.38 4.36 2.35
N ARG A 112 10.99 3.49 3.29
CA ARG A 112 11.90 2.50 3.87
C ARG A 112 11.13 1.26 4.33
N LEU A 113 11.36 0.16 3.64
CA LEU A 113 10.78 -1.14 3.98
C LEU A 113 11.67 -1.86 5.01
N THR A 114 11.16 -1.95 6.23
CA THR A 114 11.73 -2.74 7.35
C THR A 114 10.70 -3.77 7.77
N ILE A 115 11.08 -4.81 8.53
CA ILE A 115 10.14 -5.86 8.99
C ILE A 115 8.89 -5.24 9.64
N ARG A 116 9.11 -4.18 10.42
CA ARG A 116 8.04 -3.45 11.10
C ARG A 116 7.15 -2.66 10.14
N SER A 117 7.72 -1.97 9.14
CA SER A 117 6.90 -1.23 8.17
C SER A 117 6.22 -2.14 7.14
N GLU A 118 6.80 -3.30 6.84
CA GLU A 118 6.20 -4.37 6.05
C GLU A 118 4.95 -4.94 6.74
N SER A 119 5.07 -5.31 8.01
CA SER A 119 3.95 -5.80 8.82
C SER A 119 2.85 -4.74 8.96
N ALA A 120 3.25 -3.49 9.15
CA ALA A 120 2.33 -2.36 9.21
C ALA A 120 1.63 -2.09 7.87
N LEU A 121 2.32 -2.22 6.73
CA LEU A 121 1.72 -2.16 5.40
C LEU A 121 0.66 -3.24 5.23
N LEU A 122 0.97 -4.50 5.55
CA LEU A 122 0.03 -5.60 5.47
C LEU A 122 -1.20 -5.37 6.35
N SER A 123 -1.01 -4.91 7.59
CA SER A 123 -2.11 -4.55 8.49
C SER A 123 -3.00 -3.43 7.95
N CYS A 124 -2.44 -2.44 7.25
CA CYS A 124 -3.20 -1.34 6.64
C CYS A 124 -4.09 -1.84 5.50
N ILE A 125 -3.56 -2.75 4.68
CA ILE A 125 -4.30 -3.37 3.58
C ILE A 125 -5.44 -4.24 4.14
N VAL A 126 -5.16 -5.06 5.16
CA VAL A 126 -6.20 -5.86 5.83
C VAL A 126 -7.26 -4.95 6.48
N LEU A 127 -6.84 -3.90 7.17
CA LEU A 127 -7.77 -2.94 7.78
C LEU A 127 -8.66 -2.29 6.72
N LEU A 128 -8.09 -1.85 5.59
CA LEU A 128 -8.85 -1.25 4.50
C LEU A 128 -9.96 -2.19 4.00
N LYS A 129 -9.64 -3.48 3.81
CA LYS A 129 -10.63 -4.51 3.44
C LYS A 129 -11.78 -4.58 4.45
N CYS A 130 -11.48 -4.53 5.75
CA CYS A 130 -12.48 -4.64 6.81
C CYS A 130 -13.37 -3.39 6.97
N ILE A 131 -12.85 -2.20 6.70
CA ILE A 131 -13.59 -0.94 6.88
C ILE A 131 -14.46 -0.57 5.67
N LEU A 132 -14.15 -1.09 4.48
CA LEU A 132 -14.87 -0.78 3.23
C LEU A 132 -16.40 -0.98 3.33
N PRO A 133 -16.92 -2.07 3.94
CA PRO A 133 -18.37 -2.27 4.08
C PRO A 133 -19.07 -1.25 4.99
N TYR A 134 -18.33 -0.58 5.87
CA TYR A 134 -18.88 0.36 6.86
C TYR A 134 -18.96 1.80 6.34
N MET A 135 -18.50 2.07 5.12
CA MET A 135 -18.61 3.37 4.49
C MET A 135 -19.89 3.47 3.64
N SER A 136 -20.52 4.64 3.69
CA SER A 136 -21.57 5.01 2.74
C SER A 136 -21.02 5.19 1.33
N ASP A 137 -21.87 5.05 0.31
CA ASP A 137 -21.46 5.19 -1.09
C ASP A 137 -20.93 6.60 -1.40
N SER A 138 -21.51 7.64 -0.77
CA SER A 138 -21.02 9.02 -0.89
C SER A 138 -19.61 9.18 -0.36
N THR A 139 -19.34 8.61 0.81
CA THR A 139 -18.03 8.70 1.47
C THR A 139 -17.00 7.84 0.73
N LEU A 140 -17.39 6.65 0.28
CA LEU A 140 -16.56 5.80 -0.57
C LEU A 140 -16.13 6.53 -1.83
N MET A 141 -17.07 7.12 -2.57
CA MET A 141 -16.75 7.85 -3.81
C MET A 141 -15.87 9.07 -3.57
N ALA A 142 -16.09 9.80 -2.47
CA ALA A 142 -15.26 10.94 -2.10
C ALA A 142 -13.80 10.53 -1.77
N GLN A 143 -13.61 9.36 -1.17
CA GLN A 143 -12.32 8.84 -0.73
C GLN A 143 -11.67 7.88 -1.76
N LEU A 144 -12.36 7.58 -2.86
CA LEU A 144 -11.94 6.57 -3.85
C LEU A 144 -10.63 6.97 -4.54
N THR A 145 -10.55 8.19 -5.07
CA THR A 145 -9.35 8.67 -5.76
C THR A 145 -8.18 8.86 -4.79
N ASP A 146 -8.43 9.53 -3.66
CA ASP A 146 -7.47 9.76 -2.58
C ASP A 146 -8.24 9.65 -1.26
N PRO A 147 -7.89 8.76 -0.31
CA PRO A 147 -6.66 7.95 -0.16
C PRO A 147 -6.65 6.53 -0.75
N ILE A 148 -7.78 6.01 -1.25
CA ILE A 148 -7.88 4.57 -1.57
C ILE A 148 -7.02 4.19 -2.78
N LYS A 149 -7.27 4.79 -3.96
CA LYS A 149 -6.53 4.48 -5.19
C LYS A 149 -5.08 4.94 -5.12
N ASN A 150 -4.86 6.23 -4.87
CA ASN A 150 -3.53 6.82 -5.06
C ASN A 150 -2.56 6.48 -3.92
N ARG A 151 -3.01 6.56 -2.66
CA ARG A 151 -2.12 6.36 -1.50
C ARG A 151 -2.05 4.94 -0.99
N THR A 152 -3.08 4.12 -1.24
CA THR A 152 -3.09 2.73 -0.78
C THR A 152 -2.77 1.77 -1.90
N ILE A 153 -3.64 1.68 -2.92
CA ILE A 153 -3.50 0.69 -3.99
C ILE A 153 -2.26 0.95 -4.84
N HIS A 154 -2.15 2.14 -5.43
CA HIS A 154 -1.05 2.49 -6.34
C HIS A 154 0.31 2.43 -5.63
N SER A 155 0.39 2.99 -4.42
CA SER A 155 1.58 2.89 -3.57
C SER A 155 1.98 1.44 -3.28
N SER A 156 1.01 0.58 -2.90
CA SER A 156 1.30 -0.84 -2.65
C SER A 156 1.75 -1.55 -3.93
N LEU A 157 1.11 -1.28 -5.07
CA LEU A 157 1.50 -1.85 -6.37
C LEU A 157 2.92 -1.44 -6.78
N THR A 158 3.28 -0.18 -6.57
CA THR A 158 4.62 0.34 -6.90
C THR A 158 5.69 -0.35 -6.06
N LEU A 159 5.40 -0.56 -4.76
CA LEU A 159 6.29 -1.28 -3.86
C LEU A 159 6.39 -2.77 -4.25
N LEU A 160 5.27 -3.39 -4.64
CA LEU A 160 5.21 -4.77 -5.11
C LEU A 160 5.88 -4.99 -6.47
N SER A 161 5.95 -4.01 -7.36
CA SER A 161 6.60 -4.16 -8.68
C SER A 161 8.04 -3.65 -8.71
N SER A 162 8.50 -2.97 -7.65
CA SER A 162 9.83 -2.37 -7.64
C SER A 162 10.93 -3.41 -7.61
N SER A 163 11.87 -3.33 -8.56
CA SER A 163 13.11 -4.14 -8.57
C SER A 163 14.23 -3.55 -7.70
N SER A 164 13.99 -2.41 -7.04
CA SER A 164 14.96 -1.78 -6.13
C SER A 164 14.66 -2.02 -4.66
N VAL A 165 13.47 -2.54 -4.34
CA VAL A 165 13.01 -2.77 -2.96
C VAL A 165 13.00 -4.27 -2.69
N HIS A 166 13.65 -4.66 -1.61
CA HIS A 166 13.67 -6.03 -1.10
C HIS A 166 12.72 -6.13 0.10
N PHE A 167 11.88 -7.17 0.15
CA PHE A 167 11.04 -7.43 1.31
C PHE A 167 11.83 -8.14 2.41
N PRO A 168 11.89 -7.62 3.65
CA PRO A 168 12.56 -8.28 4.76
C PRO A 168 12.14 -9.75 4.99
N SER A 169 10.87 -10.08 4.81
CA SER A 169 10.37 -11.47 4.89
C SER A 169 10.33 -12.19 3.53
N PHE A 170 11.10 -11.69 2.54
CA PHE A 170 11.26 -12.24 1.19
C PHE A 170 9.91 -12.41 0.44
N GLU A 171 9.82 -13.45 -0.39
CA GLU A 171 8.70 -13.77 -1.27
C GLU A 171 7.35 -13.85 -0.55
N ARG A 172 7.30 -14.40 0.67
CA ARG A 172 6.03 -14.69 1.34
C ARG A 172 5.25 -13.41 1.66
N ALA A 173 5.93 -12.40 2.19
CA ALA A 173 5.27 -11.14 2.49
C ALA A 173 4.80 -10.41 1.24
N ARG A 174 5.63 -10.42 0.18
CA ARG A 174 5.30 -9.78 -1.08
C ARG A 174 4.12 -10.45 -1.77
N SER A 175 4.11 -11.78 -1.84
CA SER A 175 2.99 -12.57 -2.39
C SER A 175 1.71 -12.37 -1.60
N ILE A 176 1.73 -12.49 -0.27
CA ILE A 176 0.56 -12.24 0.58
C ILE A 176 0.04 -10.82 0.34
N CYS A 177 0.91 -9.82 0.34
CA CYS A 177 0.54 -8.43 0.07
C CYS A 177 -0.13 -8.27 -1.30
N ALA A 178 0.39 -8.92 -2.36
CA ALA A 178 -0.23 -8.92 -3.68
C ALA A 178 -1.64 -9.53 -3.69
N TYR A 179 -1.85 -10.68 -3.02
CA TYR A 179 -3.19 -11.26 -2.86
C TYR A 179 -4.13 -10.33 -2.09
N ARG A 180 -3.64 -9.63 -1.06
CA ARG A 180 -4.46 -8.67 -0.29
C ARG A 180 -4.81 -7.42 -1.08
N VAL A 181 -3.92 -6.91 -1.92
CA VAL A 181 -4.23 -5.82 -2.86
C VAL A 181 -5.30 -6.26 -3.86
N LEU A 182 -5.20 -7.50 -4.38
CA LEU A 182 -6.22 -8.07 -5.26
C LEU A 182 -7.58 -8.20 -4.56
N ASP A 183 -7.61 -8.67 -3.31
CA ASP A 183 -8.83 -8.73 -2.49
C ASP A 183 -9.52 -7.35 -2.39
N ILE A 184 -8.74 -6.27 -2.17
CA ILE A 184 -9.28 -4.90 -2.09
C ILE A 184 -9.81 -4.45 -3.45
N LEU A 185 -9.05 -4.66 -4.52
CA LEU A 185 -9.49 -4.28 -5.87
C LEU A 185 -10.81 -4.98 -6.22
N PHE A 186 -10.92 -6.27 -5.92
CA PHE A 186 -12.13 -7.05 -6.15
C PHE A 186 -13.29 -6.58 -5.26
N LEU A 187 -13.06 -6.37 -3.97
CA LEU A 187 -14.09 -5.89 -3.03
C LEU A 187 -14.62 -4.49 -3.40
N LEU A 188 -13.72 -3.57 -3.77
CA LEU A 188 -14.10 -2.24 -4.28
C LEU A 188 -14.92 -2.35 -5.55
N SER A 189 -14.50 -3.21 -6.48
CA SER A 189 -15.20 -3.41 -7.74
C SER A 189 -16.60 -3.98 -7.51
N LEU A 190 -16.75 -4.92 -6.57
CA LEU A 190 -18.05 -5.46 -6.17
C LEU A 190 -18.93 -4.39 -5.55
N ARG A 191 -18.37 -3.53 -4.70
CA ARG A 191 -19.11 -2.48 -3.99
C ARG A 191 -19.56 -1.34 -4.92
N LEU A 192 -18.73 -0.98 -5.90
CA LEU A 192 -19.01 0.05 -6.89
C LEU A 192 -19.98 -0.41 -7.99
N GLY A 193 -19.97 -1.72 -8.27
CA GLY A 193 -20.71 -2.31 -9.38
C GLY A 193 -20.00 -2.12 -10.73
N TYR A 194 -20.60 -2.70 -11.76
CA TYR A 194 -19.99 -2.85 -13.09
C TYR A 194 -19.59 -1.52 -13.75
N GLU A 195 -20.53 -0.59 -13.91
CA GLU A 195 -20.29 0.69 -14.63
C GLU A 195 -19.25 1.57 -13.91
N SER A 196 -19.43 1.76 -12.60
CA SER A 196 -18.52 2.56 -11.79
C SER A 196 -17.11 1.97 -11.72
N THR A 197 -16.97 0.64 -11.72
CA THR A 197 -15.65 -0.02 -11.77
C THR A 197 -14.92 0.33 -13.06
N ARG A 198 -15.62 0.28 -14.20
CA ARG A 198 -15.04 0.61 -15.52
C ARG A 198 -14.64 2.07 -15.64
N LEU A 199 -15.38 2.96 -15.00
CA LEU A 199 -15.12 4.39 -15.03
C LEU A 199 -13.99 4.80 -14.07
N TYR A 200 -13.98 4.25 -12.84
CA TYR A 200 -13.12 4.76 -11.77
C TYR A 200 -11.97 3.81 -11.37
N MET A 201 -12.11 2.49 -11.52
CA MET A 201 -11.11 1.50 -11.03
C MET A 201 -10.25 0.91 -12.14
N ASN A 202 -10.61 1.15 -13.39
CA ASN A 202 -9.96 0.65 -14.58
C ASN A 202 -8.43 0.85 -14.57
N ASP A 203 -7.96 2.05 -14.23
CA ASP A 203 -6.51 2.33 -14.18
C ASP A 203 -5.79 1.54 -13.08
N SER A 204 -6.45 1.29 -11.95
CA SER A 204 -5.90 0.48 -10.86
C SER A 204 -5.84 -1.00 -11.23
N ILE A 205 -6.85 -1.50 -11.95
CA ILE A 205 -6.87 -2.88 -12.47
C ILE A 205 -5.77 -3.04 -13.53
N ARG A 206 -5.66 -2.09 -14.46
CA ARG A 206 -4.58 -2.08 -15.46
C ARG A 206 -3.20 -2.03 -14.81
N ALA A 207 -3.01 -1.16 -13.81
CA ALA A 207 -1.75 -1.07 -13.07
C ALA A 207 -1.39 -2.39 -12.37
N PHE A 208 -2.37 -3.10 -11.79
CA PHE A 208 -2.16 -4.43 -11.22
C PHE A 208 -1.68 -5.43 -12.28
N PHE A 209 -2.31 -5.49 -13.45
CA PHE A 209 -1.88 -6.38 -14.54
C PHE A 209 -0.54 -5.96 -15.17
N ALA A 210 -0.21 -4.67 -15.18
CA ALA A 210 1.07 -4.16 -15.66
C ALA A 210 2.26 -4.60 -14.79
N CYS A 211 2.02 -4.92 -13.51
CA CYS A 211 3.05 -5.50 -12.65
C CYS A 211 3.56 -6.85 -13.19
N PHE A 212 2.68 -7.67 -13.78
CA PHE A 212 3.07 -8.96 -14.38
C PHE A 212 3.86 -8.76 -15.69
N GLN A 213 3.49 -7.76 -16.49
CA GLN A 213 4.22 -7.44 -17.73
C GLN A 213 5.66 -7.04 -17.45
N SER A 214 5.85 -6.18 -16.46
CA SER A 214 7.17 -5.67 -16.07
C SER A 214 8.11 -6.77 -15.55
N THR A 215 7.54 -7.86 -15.02
CA THR A 215 8.28 -9.00 -14.49
C THR A 215 8.78 -9.93 -15.61
N HIS A 216 7.95 -10.19 -16.64
CA HIS A 216 8.23 -11.20 -17.68
C HIS A 216 8.81 -10.64 -18.99
N GLU A 217 9.03 -9.33 -19.10
CA GLU A 217 9.73 -8.75 -20.25
C GLU A 217 11.22 -9.15 -20.21
N PRO A 218 11.75 -9.81 -21.27
CA PRO A 218 13.13 -10.26 -21.31
C PRO A 218 14.08 -9.06 -21.23
N LEU A 219 15.17 -9.23 -20.49
CA LEU A 219 16.20 -8.22 -20.25
C LEU A 219 16.90 -7.83 -21.57
N ASP A 220 16.45 -6.75 -22.21
CA ASP A 220 17.29 -5.99 -23.14
C ASP A 220 18.04 -4.92 -22.35
N ASP A 221 19.37 -5.04 -22.29
CA ASP A 221 20.33 -4.29 -21.46
C ASP A 221 20.43 -2.77 -21.70
N THR A 222 19.44 -2.13 -22.35
CA THR A 222 19.60 -0.74 -22.83
C THR A 222 18.80 0.32 -22.05
N HIS A 223 17.88 -0.06 -21.16
CA HIS A 223 17.14 0.93 -20.36
C HIS A 223 16.92 0.50 -18.89
N PRO A 224 17.25 1.35 -17.90
CA PRO A 224 16.88 1.08 -16.52
C PRO A 224 15.35 1.05 -16.41
N ARG A 225 14.80 -0.10 -15.98
CA ARG A 225 13.38 -0.28 -15.63
C ARG A 225 12.95 0.88 -14.74
N THR A 226 12.22 1.81 -15.32
CA THR A 226 11.72 3.00 -14.62
C THR A 226 10.26 2.75 -14.30
N ASN A 227 9.79 3.22 -13.15
CA ASN A 227 8.39 3.25 -12.67
C ASN A 227 7.40 3.97 -13.62
N SER A 228 7.70 4.12 -14.91
CA SER A 228 6.98 4.90 -15.90
C SER A 228 5.66 4.26 -16.33
N ILE A 229 5.53 2.93 -16.29
CA ILE A 229 4.29 2.26 -16.70
C ILE A 229 3.17 2.56 -15.70
N ILE A 230 3.42 2.43 -14.40
CA ILE A 230 2.40 2.67 -13.37
C ILE A 230 2.06 4.18 -13.27
N ASN A 231 3.04 5.07 -13.43
CA ASN A 231 2.82 6.52 -13.36
C ASN A 231 2.10 7.10 -14.60
N SER A 232 2.26 6.49 -15.77
CA SER A 232 1.60 6.94 -17.01
C SER A 232 0.13 6.55 -17.08
N SER A 233 -0.29 5.49 -16.40
CA SER A 233 -1.68 5.01 -16.40
C SER A 233 -2.66 5.80 -15.52
N ILE A 234 -2.20 6.72 -14.66
CA ILE A 234 -3.08 7.38 -13.66
C ILE A 234 -3.30 8.89 -13.94
N ASN A 235 -2.51 9.50 -14.84
CA ASN A 235 -2.61 10.93 -15.15
C ASN A 235 -3.21 11.20 -16.54
N ARG A 236 -4.54 11.10 -16.70
CA ARG A 236 -5.28 11.86 -17.74
C ARG A 236 -6.70 12.23 -17.30
N PRO A 237 -6.96 13.52 -17.05
CA PRO A 237 -8.20 14.16 -17.44
C PRO A 237 -7.99 14.93 -18.75
N ASN A 238 -8.85 14.68 -19.73
CA ASN A 238 -8.89 15.39 -21.01
C ASN A 238 -9.26 16.86 -20.83
N SER A 239 -8.57 17.76 -21.54
CA SER A 239 -9.09 19.06 -22.01
C SER A 239 -8.29 19.51 -23.25
N PRO A 240 -8.89 20.27 -24.18
CA PRO A 240 -8.51 20.24 -25.60
C PRO A 240 -7.49 21.32 -26.02
N THR A 241 -6.70 20.91 -27.02
CA THR A 241 -6.19 21.65 -28.19
C THR A 241 -5.96 23.17 -28.11
N SER A 242 -4.69 23.57 -28.22
CA SER A 242 -4.30 24.67 -29.12
C SER A 242 -2.85 24.48 -29.62
N LEU A 243 -2.70 24.56 -30.94
CA LEU A 243 -1.48 24.71 -31.76
C LEU A 243 -0.58 25.84 -31.19
N SER A 244 0.75 25.93 -31.38
CA SER A 244 1.57 25.68 -32.57
C SER A 244 3.08 25.76 -32.24
N SER A 245 3.90 24.99 -32.98
CA SER A 245 5.25 25.30 -33.52
C SER A 245 6.31 25.95 -32.59
N HIS A 246 7.52 25.42 -32.41
CA HIS A 246 8.56 25.34 -33.44
C HIS A 246 9.80 24.58 -32.90
N ASN A 247 10.43 23.84 -33.82
CA ASN A 247 11.75 23.22 -33.69
C ASN A 247 12.87 24.24 -33.46
N THR A 248 13.78 23.97 -32.52
CA THR A 248 15.23 24.21 -32.69
C THR A 248 16.05 23.33 -31.75
N ASN A 249 17.02 22.63 -32.33
CA ASN A 249 18.09 21.91 -31.64
C ASN A 249 18.97 22.87 -30.84
N ALA A 250 19.29 22.56 -29.57
CA ALA A 250 20.50 23.06 -28.92
C ALA A 250 20.87 22.19 -27.70
N SER A 251 22.10 21.71 -27.74
CA SER A 251 22.86 21.03 -26.70
C SER A 251 23.07 21.89 -25.44
N SER A 252 23.04 21.23 -24.27
CA SER A 252 23.82 21.45 -23.04
C SER A 252 24.23 22.90 -22.69
N MET A 253 23.71 23.44 -21.58
CA MET A 253 24.50 24.16 -20.57
C MET A 253 23.66 24.36 -19.28
N ASP A 254 24.31 24.06 -18.17
CA ASP A 254 23.94 24.17 -16.77
C ASP A 254 23.96 25.64 -16.30
N GLY A 255 23.05 26.08 -15.42
CA GLY A 255 23.12 27.46 -14.90
C GLY A 255 21.88 27.99 -14.17
N ASP A 256 21.68 27.58 -12.91
CA ASP A 256 20.86 28.34 -11.95
C ASP A 256 21.77 29.01 -10.90
N GLU A 257 22.23 30.23 -11.22
CA GLU A 257 23.01 31.10 -10.32
C GLU A 257 22.08 32.19 -9.75
N TYR A 258 21.82 32.16 -8.43
CA TYR A 258 20.94 33.13 -7.76
C TYR A 258 21.74 34.09 -6.85
N CYS A 259 21.48 35.40 -6.97
CA CYS A 259 22.02 36.42 -6.06
C CYS A 259 21.15 36.58 -4.80
N ARG A 260 21.80 36.76 -3.65
CA ARG A 260 21.13 37.00 -2.37
C ARG A 260 20.84 38.50 -2.22
N ILE A 261 19.57 38.85 -2.10
CA ILE A 261 19.14 40.22 -1.79
C ILE A 261 18.82 40.28 -0.31
N THR A 262 19.50 41.16 0.43
CA THR A 262 19.21 41.42 1.85
C THR A 262 18.82 42.88 2.04
N ILE A 263 17.82 43.11 2.89
CA ILE A 263 17.32 44.44 3.24
C ILE A 263 17.74 44.76 4.68
N ASP A 264 18.37 45.92 4.89
CA ASP A 264 18.70 46.39 6.23
C ASP A 264 17.45 47.00 6.87
N SER A 265 17.01 46.44 8.00
CA SER A 265 15.75 46.79 8.67
C SER A 265 15.75 48.16 9.37
N ILE A 266 16.88 48.85 9.40
CA ILE A 266 17.02 50.17 10.05
C ILE A 266 17.02 51.30 9.02
N THR A 267 17.49 51.06 7.80
CA THR A 267 17.62 52.09 6.75
C THR A 267 16.81 51.80 5.48
N ASN A 268 16.14 50.65 5.41
CA ASN A 268 15.29 50.23 4.28
C ASN A 268 15.98 50.29 2.89
N SER A 269 17.31 50.17 2.88
CA SER A 269 18.11 50.15 1.65
C SER A 269 18.46 48.71 1.26
N TYR A 270 18.51 48.45 -0.06
CA TYR A 270 18.80 47.13 -0.62
C TYR A 270 20.28 47.03 -0.97
N LYS A 271 20.92 45.92 -0.57
CA LYS A 271 22.25 45.53 -1.08
C LYS A 271 22.17 44.16 -1.75
N ILE A 272 22.80 44.06 -2.92
CA ILE A 272 22.89 42.84 -3.74
C ILE A 272 24.36 42.41 -3.69
N ASP A 273 24.65 41.25 -3.10
CA ASP A 273 25.99 40.68 -3.04
C ASP A 273 26.26 39.72 -4.22
N SER A 274 27.55 39.52 -4.51
CA SER A 274 28.04 38.64 -5.59
C SER A 274 27.65 37.16 -5.40
N PRO A 275 27.48 36.40 -6.51
CA PRO A 275 26.87 35.08 -6.48
C PRO A 275 27.74 34.02 -5.78
N ALA A 276 27.11 33.12 -5.02
CA ALA A 276 27.77 32.03 -4.31
C ALA A 276 26.97 30.71 -4.42
N LYS A 277 27.68 29.60 -4.70
CA LYS A 277 27.12 28.23 -4.76
C LYS A 277 26.76 27.72 -3.36
N PRO A 278 25.59 27.09 -3.14
CA PRO A 278 25.19 26.64 -1.82
C PRO A 278 26.00 25.43 -1.34
N ARG A 279 26.75 25.62 -0.25
CA ARG A 279 27.42 24.57 0.51
C ARG A 279 26.38 23.86 1.38
N SER A 280 26.26 22.54 1.21
CA SER A 280 25.45 21.67 2.06
C SER A 280 25.98 21.67 3.49
N GLN A 281 25.28 22.30 4.42
CA GLN A 281 25.49 22.07 5.85
C GLN A 281 24.22 22.34 6.66
N SER A 282 23.72 21.24 7.24
CA SER A 282 23.22 21.10 8.61
C SER A 282 22.74 22.39 9.28
N ASN A 283 21.43 22.50 9.51
CA ASN A 283 20.92 23.40 10.55
C ASN A 283 20.15 22.61 11.61
N LYS A 284 20.74 22.65 12.80
CA LYS A 284 20.08 22.47 14.09
C LYS A 284 19.07 23.61 14.30
N GLN A 285 17.92 23.24 14.86
CA GLN A 285 16.99 24.01 15.71
C GLN A 285 16.22 25.20 15.10
N ALA A 286 14.88 25.12 15.13
CA ALA A 286 14.06 25.91 16.06
C ALA A 286 12.57 25.50 15.95
N ARG A 287 11.99 25.14 17.09
CA ARG A 287 10.57 24.81 17.28
C ARG A 287 9.75 26.10 17.14
N SER A 288 8.86 26.15 16.16
CA SER A 288 7.72 27.06 16.12
C SER A 288 6.46 26.20 16.17
N THR A 289 5.74 26.31 17.28
CA THR A 289 4.50 25.61 17.59
C THR A 289 3.35 26.10 16.72
N SER A 290 2.84 25.20 15.88
CA SER A 290 1.48 25.28 15.33
C SER A 290 0.83 23.92 15.58
N HIS A 291 -0.27 23.91 16.31
CA HIS A 291 -0.93 22.70 16.81
C HIS A 291 -1.47 21.84 15.66
N SER A 292 -0.82 20.71 15.41
CA SER A 292 -1.39 19.56 14.68
C SER A 292 -1.23 18.33 15.56
N LEU A 293 -2.34 17.88 16.17
CA LEU A 293 -2.37 16.90 17.27
C LEU A 293 -2.19 15.42 16.84
N LEU A 294 -1.54 15.18 15.72
CA LEU A 294 -1.34 13.83 15.16
C LEU A 294 0.09 13.30 15.21
N THR A 295 1.05 14.04 15.77
CA THR A 295 2.45 13.58 15.79
C THR A 295 3.07 13.72 17.19
N ALA A 296 3.20 12.59 17.89
CA ALA A 296 3.98 12.42 19.12
C ALA A 296 4.57 10.99 19.15
N PRO A 297 5.71 10.79 19.83
CA PRO A 297 6.91 10.24 19.21
C PRO A 297 6.88 8.72 19.00
N TYR A 298 7.53 8.33 17.91
CA TYR A 298 8.00 6.98 17.66
C TYR A 298 8.99 6.61 18.78
N VAL A 299 8.76 5.50 19.48
CA VAL A 299 9.73 4.96 20.44
C VAL A 299 10.78 4.25 19.60
N GLU A 300 11.99 4.79 19.59
CA GLU A 300 13.18 4.06 19.16
C GLU A 300 13.48 3.04 20.25
N ASP A 301 13.17 1.77 20.01
CA ASP A 301 13.68 0.67 20.83
C ASP A 301 15.04 0.25 20.24
N ASP A 302 16.09 0.70 20.91
CA ASP A 302 17.43 0.12 20.84
C ASP A 302 17.38 -1.32 21.36
N SER A 303 17.30 -2.29 20.45
CA SER A 303 17.60 -3.69 20.73
C SER A 303 18.46 -4.27 19.61
N SER A 304 19.73 -3.87 19.63
CA SER A 304 20.82 -4.43 18.86
C SER A 304 21.36 -5.71 19.52
N SER A 305 20.76 -6.85 19.19
CA SER A 305 21.37 -8.20 19.20
C SER A 305 20.35 -9.15 18.58
N SER A 306 20.59 -9.95 17.54
CA SER A 306 21.82 -10.41 16.91
C SER A 306 21.44 -11.13 15.61
N SER A 307 21.96 -10.67 14.47
CA SER A 307 22.42 -11.49 13.35
C SER A 307 23.04 -10.58 12.31
N THR A 308 24.36 -10.44 12.42
CA THR A 308 25.22 -9.92 11.37
C THR A 308 25.05 -10.81 10.13
N THR A 309 24.36 -10.32 9.10
CA THR A 309 24.55 -10.83 7.74
C THR A 309 24.48 -9.68 6.77
N THR A 310 25.63 -9.40 6.18
CA THR A 310 25.90 -8.43 5.12
C THR A 310 25.02 -8.71 3.90
N ASN A 311 23.93 -7.98 3.74
CA ASN A 311 23.05 -8.15 2.59
C ASN A 311 23.45 -7.22 1.44
N ILE A 312 24.47 -7.65 0.69
CA ILE A 312 24.56 -7.32 -0.73
C ILE A 312 23.49 -8.19 -1.40
N HIS A 313 22.24 -7.73 -1.39
CA HIS A 313 21.19 -8.40 -2.16
C HIS A 313 21.52 -8.23 -3.64
N THR A 314 21.80 -9.34 -4.31
CA THR A 314 22.00 -9.33 -5.75
C THR A 314 20.67 -8.99 -6.42
N ARG A 315 20.73 -8.21 -7.51
CA ARG A 315 19.57 -7.91 -8.36
C ARG A 315 18.78 -9.17 -8.77
N GLU A 316 19.48 -10.31 -8.83
CA GLU A 316 18.92 -11.63 -9.08
C GLU A 316 17.99 -12.13 -7.96
N SER A 317 18.31 -11.93 -6.67
CA SER A 317 17.44 -12.39 -5.57
C SER A 317 16.12 -11.60 -5.53
N ILE A 318 16.18 -10.30 -5.82
CA ILE A 318 14.99 -9.45 -5.92
C ILE A 318 14.14 -9.86 -7.13
N GLN A 319 14.77 -10.20 -8.25
CA GLN A 319 14.04 -10.69 -9.41
C GLN A 319 13.34 -12.03 -9.12
N GLN A 320 14.02 -12.96 -8.44
CA GLN A 320 13.40 -14.22 -8.00
C GLN A 320 12.19 -13.99 -7.07
N GLU A 321 12.28 -13.02 -6.16
CA GLU A 321 11.18 -12.63 -5.27
C GLU A 321 9.96 -12.09 -6.06
N ILE A 322 10.22 -11.27 -7.09
CA ILE A 322 9.19 -10.72 -7.98
C ILE A 322 8.55 -11.85 -8.81
N ASP A 323 9.37 -12.71 -9.41
CA ASP A 323 8.91 -13.82 -10.25
C ASP A 323 8.04 -14.79 -9.44
N ALA A 324 8.42 -15.07 -8.19
CA ALA A 324 7.67 -15.93 -7.30
C ALA A 324 6.42 -15.27 -6.69
N THR A 325 6.36 -13.93 -6.67
CA THR A 325 5.16 -13.17 -6.28
C THR A 325 4.12 -13.15 -7.40
N PHE A 326 4.53 -12.82 -8.63
CA PHE A 326 3.64 -12.62 -9.77
C PHE A 326 3.45 -13.91 -10.56
N THR A 327 2.91 -14.93 -9.90
CA THR A 327 2.69 -16.24 -10.50
C THR A 327 1.52 -16.25 -11.47
N CYS A 328 1.50 -17.26 -12.34
CA CYS A 328 0.39 -17.54 -13.25
C CYS A 328 -0.94 -17.74 -12.49
N GLU A 329 -0.88 -18.36 -11.31
CA GLU A 329 -2.05 -18.58 -10.44
C GLU A 329 -2.69 -17.27 -9.99
N LEU A 330 -1.88 -16.29 -9.55
CA LEU A 330 -2.37 -14.97 -9.15
C LEU A 330 -2.98 -14.23 -10.33
N ALA A 331 -2.32 -14.25 -11.50
CA ALA A 331 -2.80 -13.61 -12.71
C ALA A 331 -4.16 -14.20 -13.17
N CYS A 332 -4.27 -15.53 -13.20
CA CYS A 332 -5.49 -16.23 -13.61
C CYS A 332 -6.62 -15.99 -12.61
N THR A 333 -6.33 -16.04 -11.31
CA THR A 333 -7.31 -15.72 -10.26
C THR A 333 -7.84 -14.30 -10.43
N ALA A 334 -6.96 -13.32 -10.60
CA ALA A 334 -7.37 -11.94 -10.82
C ALA A 334 -8.21 -11.79 -12.09
N PHE A 335 -7.76 -12.38 -13.20
CA PHE A 335 -8.43 -12.27 -14.49
C PHE A 335 -9.84 -12.90 -14.46
N VAL A 336 -9.98 -14.10 -13.90
CA VAL A 336 -11.30 -14.76 -13.77
C VAL A 336 -12.26 -13.94 -12.92
N GLN A 337 -11.79 -13.37 -11.80
CA GLN A 337 -12.63 -12.55 -10.93
C GLN A 337 -13.11 -11.28 -11.63
N PHE A 338 -12.22 -10.56 -12.32
CA PHE A 338 -12.61 -9.37 -13.05
C PHE A 338 -13.40 -9.68 -14.34
N CYS A 339 -13.23 -10.84 -14.96
CA CYS A 339 -14.09 -11.26 -16.07
C CYS A 339 -15.54 -11.48 -15.62
N ARG A 340 -15.73 -12.11 -14.45
CA ARG A 340 -17.04 -12.28 -13.84
C ARG A 340 -17.67 -10.94 -13.48
N LEU A 341 -16.86 -9.97 -13.07
CA LEU A 341 -17.34 -8.69 -12.56
C LEU A 341 -17.55 -7.63 -13.64
N CYS A 342 -16.60 -7.48 -14.58
CA CYS A 342 -16.56 -6.45 -15.62
C CYS A 342 -16.85 -6.97 -17.03
N GLY A 343 -17.03 -8.29 -17.21
CA GLY A 343 -17.21 -8.92 -18.52
C GLY A 343 -15.90 -9.19 -19.27
N ASP A 344 -15.86 -10.33 -19.95
CA ASP A 344 -14.67 -10.84 -20.67
C ASP A 344 -14.17 -9.88 -21.75
N GLN A 345 -15.06 -9.34 -22.59
CA GLN A 345 -14.67 -8.41 -23.66
C GLN A 345 -13.95 -7.16 -23.15
N HIS A 346 -14.41 -6.61 -22.04
CA HIS A 346 -13.77 -5.43 -21.46
C HIS A 346 -12.42 -5.79 -20.84
N MET A 347 -12.34 -6.90 -20.11
CA MET A 347 -11.05 -7.37 -19.57
C MET A 347 -10.02 -7.65 -20.66
N ASN A 348 -10.43 -8.23 -21.79
CA ASN A 348 -9.56 -8.45 -22.94
C ASN A 348 -9.08 -7.14 -23.59
N SER A 349 -9.87 -6.06 -23.51
CA SER A 349 -9.45 -4.72 -23.96
C SER A 349 -8.52 -4.00 -22.98
N LEU A 350 -8.62 -4.33 -21.68
CA LEU A 350 -7.83 -3.73 -20.61
C LEU A 350 -6.42 -4.30 -20.52
N VAL A 351 -6.34 -5.62 -20.69
CA VAL A 351 -5.08 -6.36 -20.70
C VAL A 351 -4.53 -6.25 -22.12
N THR A 352 -3.68 -5.25 -22.37
CA THR A 352 -2.99 -5.07 -23.66
C THR A 352 -2.32 -6.38 -24.03
N ARG A 353 -2.79 -7.02 -25.12
CA ARG A 353 -2.40 -8.31 -25.70
C ARG A 353 -1.23 -9.01 -24.98
N ASN A 354 -1.52 -9.54 -23.78
CA ASN A 354 -0.57 -10.33 -23.03
C ASN A 354 -0.56 -11.73 -23.64
N ASP A 355 0.31 -11.94 -24.62
CA ASP A 355 0.57 -13.29 -25.16
C ASP A 355 0.92 -14.26 -24.01
N THR A 356 1.48 -13.74 -22.90
CA THR A 356 1.72 -14.46 -21.65
C THR A 356 0.45 -14.84 -20.88
N ILE A 357 -0.51 -13.94 -20.62
CA ILE A 357 -1.74 -14.29 -19.89
C ILE A 357 -2.61 -15.29 -20.69
N TYR A 358 -2.66 -15.14 -22.02
CA TYR A 358 -3.38 -16.10 -22.86
C TYR A 358 -2.62 -17.43 -23.01
N ALA A 359 -1.28 -17.42 -23.06
CA ALA A 359 -0.47 -18.64 -22.94
C ALA A 359 -0.66 -19.31 -21.57
N TRP A 360 -0.70 -18.55 -20.47
CA TRP A 360 -0.93 -19.05 -19.11
C TRP A 360 -2.34 -19.62 -18.93
N LYS A 361 -3.33 -19.02 -19.60
CA LYS A 361 -4.70 -19.58 -19.69
C LYS A 361 -4.71 -20.89 -20.47
N ALA A 362 -3.92 -21.02 -21.53
CA ALA A 362 -3.80 -22.24 -22.32
C ALA A 362 -3.06 -23.35 -21.53
N ASP A 363 -2.00 -23.01 -20.81
CA ASP A 363 -1.23 -23.95 -19.98
C ASP A 363 -2.10 -24.58 -18.87
N LEU A 364 -2.92 -23.78 -18.16
CA LEU A 364 -3.88 -24.29 -17.17
C LEU A 364 -4.98 -25.19 -17.77
N THR A 365 -5.40 -24.94 -19.01
CA THR A 365 -6.34 -25.83 -19.70
C THR A 365 -5.70 -27.12 -20.20
N SER A 366 -4.38 -27.13 -20.35
CA SER A 366 -3.62 -28.32 -20.80
C SER A 366 -3.12 -29.20 -19.66
N ASN A 367 -3.05 -28.69 -18.42
CA ASN A 367 -2.68 -29.48 -17.25
C ASN A 367 -3.50 -29.08 -15.99
N PRO A 368 -4.69 -29.69 -15.76
CA PRO A 368 -5.57 -29.32 -14.66
C PRO A 368 -5.12 -29.81 -13.27
N ASP A 369 -4.05 -30.62 -13.17
CA ASP A 369 -3.58 -31.25 -11.92
C ASP A 369 -2.17 -30.77 -11.48
N GLY A 370 -1.66 -29.66 -12.03
CA GLY A 370 -0.34 -29.08 -11.71
C GLY A 370 -0.33 -28.14 -10.52
#